data_AF-A0A1Q8W024-F1
#
_entry.id   AF-A0A1Q8W024-F1
#
_cell.length_a   1.000
_cell.length_b   1.000
_cell.length_c   1.000
_cell.angle_alpha   90.00
_cell.angle_beta   90.00
_cell.angle_gamma   90.00
#
_symmetry.space_group_name_H-M   'P 1'
#
loop_
_entity.id
_entity.type
_entity.pdbx_description
1 polymer ?
#
loop_
_entity_poly.entity_id
_entity_poly.type
_entity_poly.pdbx_seq_one_letter_code
_entity_poly.pdbx_strand_id
1 'polypeptide(L)'
;MPPSPIQTPARRSLLLLGGLAAGGMLAGCAAIQQQNREPTEEPSSEPSPEPERDMPKKPVLYLYPTKTMGLSVSLDYEGTLTYTYPTPQTQADGSVAWQVTAAPDGDLTDASGRHYPSLFWEGEEPATLAQDEGFVVEADAVTAFLEDKLSTLGLSEREAAEFITFWGPRIAQRGRALVTFASEEFARQAVYRFTDPSSGAEIVPDTFIRVYIVVGDAPQTAVREQKLVPAPARTGFTAVEWGGTER
;
A
#
# COMPACT_ATOMS: atom_id res chain seq x y z
N MET A 1 -35.59 -41.67 5.93
CA MET A 1 -36.08 -41.75 4.54
C MET A 1 -35.38 -40.67 3.71
N PRO A 2 -35.12 -40.96 2.42
CA PRO A 2 -33.99 -40.45 1.65
C PRO A 2 -34.22 -39.05 1.06
N PRO A 3 -33.16 -38.39 0.55
CA PRO A 3 -33.30 -37.21 -0.29
C PRO A 3 -33.82 -37.63 -1.68
N SER A 4 -34.74 -36.86 -2.23
CA SER A 4 -35.23 -36.98 -3.62
C SER A 4 -34.84 -35.75 -4.44
N PRO A 5 -34.74 -35.89 -5.78
CA PRO A 5 -33.56 -35.45 -6.51
C PRO A 5 -33.74 -34.17 -7.35
N ILE A 6 -32.59 -33.67 -7.79
CA ILE A 6 -32.38 -32.63 -8.81
C ILE A 6 -33.22 -32.91 -10.06
N GLN A 7 -33.94 -31.89 -10.53
CA GLN A 7 -34.51 -31.84 -11.89
C GLN A 7 -33.95 -30.63 -12.64
N THR A 8 -33.28 -30.92 -13.74
CA THR A 8 -32.92 -29.96 -14.80
C THR A 8 -33.97 -30.06 -15.91
N PRO A 9 -34.43 -28.93 -16.48
CA PRO A 9 -34.90 -28.92 -17.87
C PRO A 9 -34.11 -27.86 -18.66
N ALA A 10 -33.35 -28.27 -19.68
CA ALA A 10 -33.76 -28.57 -21.05
C ALA A 10 -33.92 -27.31 -21.93
N ARG A 11 -32.91 -27.13 -22.78
CA ARG A 11 -32.77 -26.16 -23.88
C ARG A 11 -33.80 -26.47 -24.97
N ARG A 12 -34.53 -25.47 -25.47
CA ARG A 12 -35.23 -25.53 -26.77
C ARG A 12 -35.19 -24.17 -27.47
N SER A 13 -34.46 -24.12 -28.58
CA SER A 13 -34.56 -23.10 -29.61
C SER A 13 -35.67 -23.49 -30.59
N LEU A 14 -36.47 -22.54 -31.07
CA LEU A 14 -37.10 -22.62 -32.40
C LEU A 14 -37.45 -21.23 -32.92
N LEU A 15 -37.20 -21.06 -34.23
CA LEU A 15 -37.23 -19.84 -35.03
C LEU A 15 -38.60 -19.61 -35.71
N LEU A 16 -38.86 -18.32 -36.00
CA LEU A 16 -39.44 -17.74 -37.23
C LEU A 16 -40.90 -18.04 -37.64
N LEU A 17 -41.72 -16.99 -37.86
CA LEU A 17 -42.01 -16.32 -39.17
C LEU A 17 -43.41 -15.67 -39.24
N GLY A 18 -43.46 -14.47 -39.86
CA GLY A 18 -44.59 -13.94 -40.67
C GLY A 18 -45.67 -13.15 -39.92
N GLY A 19 -46.17 -12.00 -40.37
CA GLY A 19 -45.93 -11.21 -41.59
C GLY A 19 -47.04 -10.16 -41.81
N LEU A 20 -46.70 -9.17 -42.66
CA LEU A 20 -47.53 -8.39 -43.60
C LEU A 20 -48.65 -7.42 -43.12
N ALA A 21 -48.47 -6.14 -43.50
CA ALA A 21 -49.24 -5.39 -44.54
C ALA A 21 -48.90 -3.88 -44.44
N ALA A 22 -49.02 -2.99 -45.43
CA ALA A 22 -48.94 -2.96 -46.90
C ALA A 22 -49.18 -1.49 -47.32
N GLY A 23 -48.61 -1.04 -48.46
CA GLY A 23 -49.04 0.12 -49.24
C GLY A 23 -48.23 1.42 -49.05
N GLY A 24 -47.80 2.17 -50.07
CA GLY A 24 -47.97 2.06 -51.52
C GLY A 24 -47.23 3.20 -52.26
N MET A 25 -46.71 2.86 -53.44
CA MET A 25 -46.41 3.62 -54.69
C MET A 25 -45.98 5.12 -54.64
N LEU A 26 -44.88 5.47 -55.33
CA LEU A 26 -44.88 5.97 -56.73
C LEU A 26 -43.48 6.43 -57.21
N ALA A 27 -43.13 5.99 -58.43
CA ALA A 27 -42.35 6.59 -59.54
C ALA A 27 -41.09 7.47 -59.30
N GLY A 28 -40.02 7.19 -60.06
CA GLY A 28 -39.05 8.22 -60.50
C GLY A 28 -37.66 7.69 -60.87
N CYS A 29 -37.29 7.78 -62.16
CA CYS A 29 -36.00 7.41 -62.76
C CYS A 29 -34.82 8.29 -62.31
N ALA A 30 -33.61 7.73 -62.17
CA ALA A 30 -32.33 8.29 -62.66
C ALA A 30 -31.13 7.42 -62.23
N ALA A 31 -30.25 7.09 -63.18
CA ALA A 31 -28.98 6.41 -62.96
C ALA A 31 -27.89 7.43 -62.58
N ILE A 32 -27.14 7.22 -61.49
CA ILE A 32 -25.84 7.87 -61.22
C ILE A 32 -24.90 6.90 -60.48
N GLN A 33 -23.75 6.68 -61.13
CA GLN A 33 -22.43 6.24 -60.65
C GLN A 33 -22.28 5.72 -59.20
N GLN A 34 -21.93 4.44 -59.09
CA GLN A 34 -21.34 3.85 -57.90
C GLN A 34 -19.84 4.22 -57.88
N GLN A 35 -19.49 5.22 -57.07
CA GLN A 35 -18.10 5.62 -56.82
C GLN A 35 -17.57 4.78 -55.65
N ASN A 36 -16.56 3.93 -55.93
CA ASN A 36 -15.79 3.22 -54.91
C ASN A 36 -15.23 4.22 -53.90
N ARG A 37 -15.59 4.06 -52.62
CA ARG A 37 -15.00 4.80 -51.50
C ARG A 37 -14.43 3.79 -50.51
N GLU A 38 -13.11 3.70 -50.47
CA GLU A 38 -12.38 2.99 -49.41
C GLU A 38 -12.71 3.62 -48.05
N PRO A 39 -12.87 2.83 -46.97
CA PRO A 39 -12.99 3.40 -45.63
C PRO A 39 -11.63 3.94 -45.19
N THR A 40 -11.56 5.24 -44.96
CA THR A 40 -10.47 5.91 -44.26
C THR A 40 -10.40 5.34 -42.84
N GLU A 41 -9.30 4.65 -42.51
CA GLU A 41 -8.96 4.32 -41.12
C GLU A 41 -8.66 5.63 -40.38
N GLU A 42 -9.50 5.98 -39.40
CA GLU A 42 -9.21 7.05 -38.46
C GLU A 42 -8.08 6.60 -37.52
N PRO A 43 -7.08 7.45 -37.23
CA PRO A 43 -6.00 7.07 -36.34
C PRO A 43 -6.54 6.91 -34.92
N SER A 44 -6.41 5.71 -34.39
CA SER A 44 -6.68 5.38 -32.99
C SER A 44 -5.87 6.30 -32.08
N SER A 45 -6.58 7.08 -31.27
CA SER A 45 -6.05 7.84 -30.17
C SER A 45 -5.27 6.92 -29.22
N GLU A 46 -3.95 7.05 -29.23
CA GLU A 46 -3.10 6.48 -28.19
C GLU A 46 -3.57 7.01 -26.82
N PRO A 47 -3.69 6.16 -25.79
CA PRO A 47 -4.07 6.63 -24.47
C PRO A 47 -2.96 7.54 -23.94
N SER A 48 -3.36 8.74 -23.49
CA SER A 48 -2.49 9.64 -22.73
C SER A 48 -1.93 8.91 -21.50
N PRO A 49 -0.68 9.17 -21.09
CA PRO A 49 -0.13 8.55 -19.89
C PRO A 49 -1.04 8.92 -18.71
N GLU A 50 -1.55 7.90 -18.01
CA GLU A 50 -2.27 8.09 -16.75
C GLU A 50 -1.35 8.89 -15.80
N PRO A 51 -1.90 9.79 -14.96
CA PRO A 51 -1.10 10.46 -13.95
C PRO A 51 -0.41 9.40 -13.10
N GLU A 52 0.88 9.61 -12.80
CA GLU A 52 1.68 8.78 -11.90
C GLU A 52 0.81 8.37 -10.70
N ARG A 53 0.41 7.10 -10.67
CA ARG A 53 -0.39 6.59 -9.56
C ARG A 53 0.57 6.52 -8.38
N ASP A 54 0.45 7.48 -7.47
CA ASP A 54 1.06 7.41 -6.14
C ASP A 54 0.76 6.02 -5.58
N MET A 55 1.80 5.17 -5.55
CA MET A 55 1.65 3.77 -5.22
C MET A 55 1.43 3.62 -3.71
N PRO A 56 0.61 2.64 -3.30
CA PRO A 56 0.21 2.45 -1.91
C PRO A 56 1.40 2.34 -0.97
N LYS A 57 1.33 3.11 0.12
CA LYS A 57 2.36 3.23 1.17
C LYS A 57 2.07 2.23 2.26
N LYS A 58 3.11 1.58 2.81
CA LYS A 58 2.90 0.50 3.78
C LYS A 58 3.58 0.68 5.14
N PRO A 59 3.22 1.69 5.95
CA PRO A 59 3.61 1.69 7.36
C PRO A 59 3.00 0.53 8.14
N VAL A 60 3.86 -0.25 8.79
CA VAL A 60 3.50 -1.32 9.72
C VAL A 60 4.13 -1.01 11.07
N LEU A 61 3.33 -1.02 12.14
CA LEU A 61 3.74 -0.74 13.51
C LEU A 61 3.63 -1.97 14.41
N TYR A 62 4.75 -2.37 15.02
CA TYR A 62 4.86 -3.43 16.03
C TYR A 62 5.09 -2.83 17.42
N LEU A 63 4.55 -3.49 18.44
CA LEU A 63 4.61 -3.03 19.83
C LEU A 63 5.12 -4.15 20.72
N TYR A 64 6.22 -3.90 21.43
CA TYR A 64 6.90 -4.87 22.30
C TYR A 64 7.02 -4.32 23.72
N PRO A 65 5.94 -4.32 24.52
CA PRO A 65 6.02 -3.90 25.92
C PRO A 65 6.78 -4.94 26.76
N THR A 66 7.31 -4.54 27.93
CA THR A 66 8.00 -5.48 28.84
C THR A 66 7.08 -6.45 29.57
N LYS A 67 5.79 -6.12 29.62
CA LYS A 67 4.70 -6.93 30.18
C LYS A 67 3.44 -6.67 29.36
N THR A 68 2.53 -7.64 29.34
CA THR A 68 1.24 -7.45 28.68
C THR A 68 0.50 -6.25 29.25
N MET A 69 0.05 -5.34 28.39
CA MET A 69 -0.63 -4.11 28.79
C MET A 69 -1.60 -3.61 27.72
N GLY A 70 -2.62 -2.88 28.16
CA GLY A 70 -3.50 -2.13 27.27
C GLY A 70 -2.81 -0.88 26.73
N LEU A 71 -3.02 -0.59 25.45
CA LEU A 71 -2.51 0.59 24.77
C LEU A 71 -3.61 1.19 23.90
N SER A 72 -3.75 2.51 23.99
CA SER A 72 -4.39 3.32 22.97
C SER A 72 -3.28 3.92 22.12
N VAL A 73 -3.29 3.61 20.82
CA VAL A 73 -2.29 4.06 19.84
C VAL A 73 -2.97 5.02 18.89
N SER A 74 -2.67 6.30 19.03
CA SER A 74 -3.18 7.34 18.13
C SER A 74 -2.15 7.66 17.05
N LEU A 75 -2.62 7.87 15.83
CA LEU A 75 -1.84 8.35 14.69
C LEU A 75 -2.42 9.69 14.24
N ASP A 76 -1.57 10.71 14.28
CA ASP A 76 -1.77 11.99 13.62
C ASP A 76 -0.88 12.00 12.37
N TYR A 77 -1.53 12.06 11.19
CA TYR A 77 -0.86 11.96 9.91
C TYR A 77 -1.19 13.20 9.08
N GLU A 78 -0.18 13.91 8.61
CA GLU A 78 -0.32 15.13 7.80
C GLU A 78 -0.81 14.84 6.36
N GLY A 79 -1.37 13.66 6.09
CA GLY A 79 -1.96 13.27 4.81
C GLY A 79 -3.33 12.62 4.98
N THR A 80 -3.77 11.91 3.95
CA THR A 80 -5.06 11.20 3.99
C THR A 80 -4.82 9.72 4.17
N LEU A 81 -5.39 9.13 5.23
CA LEU A 81 -5.39 7.66 5.39
C LEU A 81 -6.35 7.04 4.37
N THR A 82 -5.83 6.11 3.57
CA THR A 82 -6.60 5.41 2.53
C THR A 82 -7.00 4.00 2.95
N TYR A 83 -6.24 3.39 3.86
CA TYR A 83 -6.55 2.07 4.42
C TYR A 83 -5.98 1.93 5.83
N THR A 84 -6.66 1.15 6.67
CA THR A 84 -6.19 0.82 8.03
C THR A 84 -6.59 -0.60 8.39
N TYR A 85 -5.72 -1.30 9.14
CA TYR A 85 -6.02 -2.62 9.67
C TYR A 85 -5.25 -2.89 10.99
N PRO A 86 -5.91 -3.39 12.05
CA PRO A 86 -7.35 -3.48 12.22
C PRO A 86 -8.03 -2.10 12.08
N THR A 87 -9.35 -2.05 12.00
CA THR A 87 -10.06 -0.76 11.87
C THR A 87 -9.97 0.03 13.17
N PRO A 88 -9.36 1.24 13.18
CA PRO A 88 -9.30 2.10 14.35
C PRO A 88 -10.61 2.87 14.55
N GLN A 89 -10.69 3.58 15.68
CA GLN A 89 -11.66 4.64 15.87
C GLN A 89 -11.17 5.92 15.19
N THR A 90 -12.02 6.60 14.42
CA THR A 90 -11.72 7.89 13.81
C THR A 90 -12.22 9.04 14.68
N GLN A 91 -11.35 10.02 14.95
CA GLN A 91 -11.69 11.22 15.70
C GLN A 91 -12.18 12.34 14.78
N ALA A 92 -12.78 13.37 15.37
CA ALA A 92 -13.36 14.49 14.62
C ALA A 92 -12.32 15.33 13.86
N ASP A 93 -11.06 15.31 14.30
CA ASP A 93 -9.93 15.99 13.67
C ASP A 93 -9.27 15.19 12.55
N GLY A 94 -9.78 13.98 12.25
CA GLY A 94 -9.23 13.09 11.24
C GLY A 94 -8.16 12.13 11.76
N SER A 95 -7.68 12.30 12.99
CA SER A 95 -6.77 11.34 13.62
C SER A 95 -7.47 10.01 13.88
N VAL A 96 -6.68 8.93 13.97
CA VAL A 96 -7.20 7.59 14.25
C VAL A 96 -6.58 7.02 15.51
N ALA A 97 -7.31 6.15 16.22
CA ALA A 97 -6.82 5.48 17.41
C ALA A 97 -7.19 4.00 17.44
N TRP A 98 -6.20 3.14 17.66
CA TRP A 98 -6.39 1.73 17.97
C TRP A 98 -6.39 1.51 19.48
N GLN A 99 -7.29 0.67 19.98
CA GLN A 99 -7.22 0.16 21.35
C GLN A 99 -6.88 -1.33 21.29
N VAL A 100 -5.71 -1.70 21.81
CA VAL A 100 -5.19 -3.06 21.78
C VAL A 100 -4.60 -3.47 23.12
N THR A 101 -4.55 -4.76 23.39
CA THR A 101 -3.66 -5.34 24.40
C THR A 101 -2.41 -5.83 23.70
N ALA A 102 -1.25 -5.26 24.01
CA ALA A 102 0.02 -5.67 23.43
C ALA A 102 0.75 -6.63 24.38
N ALA A 103 1.26 -7.74 23.86
CA ALA A 103 2.07 -8.71 24.58
C ALA A 103 3.57 -8.57 24.25
N PRO A 104 4.49 -9.01 25.13
CA PRO A 104 5.93 -8.85 24.92
C PRO A 104 6.51 -9.52 23.67
N ASP A 105 5.81 -10.50 23.10
CA ASP A 105 6.18 -11.18 21.85
C ASP A 105 5.72 -10.45 20.58
N GLY A 106 5.05 -9.30 20.74
CA GLY A 106 4.51 -8.49 19.65
C GLY A 106 3.10 -8.84 19.23
N ASP A 107 2.45 -9.83 19.87
CA ASP A 107 1.05 -10.11 19.61
C ASP A 107 0.14 -8.99 20.13
N LEU A 108 -0.80 -8.54 19.30
CA LEU A 108 -1.80 -7.54 19.63
C LEU A 108 -3.17 -8.20 19.67
N THR A 109 -3.91 -8.02 20.76
CA THR A 109 -5.29 -8.52 20.89
C THR A 109 -6.28 -7.37 20.95
N ASP A 110 -7.36 -7.43 20.16
CA ASP A 110 -8.48 -6.46 20.27
C ASP A 110 -9.48 -6.83 21.37
N ALA A 111 -10.47 -5.96 21.60
CA ALA A 111 -11.52 -6.18 22.60
C ALA A 111 -12.39 -7.43 22.36
N SER A 112 -12.40 -7.97 21.12
CA SER A 112 -13.12 -9.20 20.77
C SER A 112 -12.28 -10.47 20.97
N GLY A 113 -11.00 -10.33 21.32
CA GLY A 113 -10.06 -11.44 21.46
C GLY A 113 -9.40 -11.85 20.15
N ARG A 114 -9.50 -11.07 19.07
CA ARG A 114 -8.78 -11.36 17.82
C ARG A 114 -7.34 -10.89 17.92
N HIS A 115 -6.45 -11.69 17.36
CA HIS A 115 -5.02 -11.50 17.36
C HIS A 115 -4.53 -10.86 16.06
N TYR A 116 -3.58 -9.93 16.17
CA TYR A 116 -2.94 -9.23 15.07
C TYR A 116 -1.43 -9.18 15.31
N PRO A 117 -0.61 -9.37 14.27
CA PRO A 117 0.83 -9.29 14.39
C PRO A 117 1.36 -7.84 14.49
N SER A 118 0.54 -6.86 14.09
CA SER A 118 0.91 -5.46 13.96
C SER A 118 -0.33 -4.59 13.74
N LEU A 119 -0.15 -3.26 13.86
CA LEU A 119 -1.05 -2.27 13.28
C LEU A 119 -0.55 -1.89 11.89
N PHE A 120 -1.48 -1.61 10.99
CA PHE A 120 -1.20 -1.33 9.58
C PHE A 120 -2.03 -0.14 9.10
N TRP A 121 -1.42 0.71 8.28
CA TRP A 121 -2.14 1.74 7.56
C TRP A 121 -1.47 2.05 6.21
N GLU A 122 -2.26 2.66 5.32
CA GLU A 122 -1.82 3.27 4.06
C GLU A 122 -2.34 4.70 4.02
N GLY A 123 -1.61 5.58 3.33
CA GLY A 123 -2.06 6.95 3.12
C GLY A 123 -1.36 7.63 1.96
N GLU A 124 -1.91 8.76 1.54
CA GLU A 124 -1.33 9.66 0.54
C GLU A 124 -0.50 10.72 1.28
N GLU A 125 0.74 10.99 0.84
CA GLU A 125 1.57 12.03 1.49
C GLU A 125 1.23 13.40 0.90
N PRO A 126 1.17 14.46 1.71
CA PRO A 126 0.96 15.82 1.22
C PRO A 126 2.19 16.38 0.47
N ALA A 127 3.38 15.83 0.73
CA ALA A 127 4.66 16.41 0.32
C ALA A 127 5.66 15.33 -0.11
N THR A 128 6.33 15.59 -1.23
CA THR A 128 7.36 14.71 -1.78
C THR A 128 8.61 14.71 -0.89
N LEU A 129 9.03 13.53 -0.46
CA LEU A 129 10.32 13.33 0.21
C LEU A 129 11.48 13.48 -0.79
N ALA A 130 12.53 14.20 -0.38
CA ALA A 130 13.71 14.42 -1.20
C ALA A 130 14.56 13.14 -1.33
N GLN A 131 15.25 12.97 -2.47
CA GLN A 131 16.25 11.91 -2.67
C GLN A 131 17.53 12.48 -3.29
N ASP A 132 18.09 13.47 -2.62
CA ASP A 132 19.39 14.08 -2.90
C ASP A 132 20.58 13.26 -2.35
N GLU A 133 20.28 12.24 -1.56
CA GLU A 133 21.20 11.22 -1.06
C GLU A 133 20.54 9.83 -1.08
N GLY A 134 21.34 8.76 -1.07
CA GLY A 134 20.82 7.40 -1.00
C GLY A 134 21.82 6.38 -1.51
N PHE A 135 21.32 5.18 -1.77
CA PHE A 135 22.09 4.07 -2.30
C PHE A 135 21.52 3.70 -3.66
N VAL A 136 22.39 3.62 -4.68
CA VAL A 136 22.00 3.02 -5.95
C VAL A 136 22.19 1.52 -5.84
N VAL A 137 21.11 0.77 -6.05
CA VAL A 137 21.07 -0.68 -5.83
C VAL A 137 20.63 -1.36 -7.12
N GLU A 138 21.44 -2.33 -7.55
CA GLU A 138 21.14 -3.20 -8.69
C GLU A 138 20.22 -4.34 -8.24
N ALA A 139 19.39 -4.85 -9.15
CA ALA A 139 18.34 -5.83 -8.85
C ALA A 139 18.84 -7.11 -8.14
N ASP A 140 20.04 -7.60 -8.48
CA ASP A 140 20.64 -8.79 -7.89
C ASP A 140 21.24 -8.56 -6.50
N ALA A 141 21.48 -7.30 -6.12
CA ALA A 141 22.03 -6.91 -4.83
C ALA A 141 20.97 -6.50 -3.80
N VAL A 142 19.71 -6.30 -4.22
CA VAL A 142 18.63 -5.74 -3.38
C VAL A 142 18.47 -6.47 -2.05
N THR A 143 18.38 -7.80 -2.07
CA THR A 143 18.15 -8.58 -0.84
C THR A 143 19.28 -8.40 0.16
N ALA A 144 20.52 -8.63 -0.25
CA ALA A 144 21.69 -8.49 0.62
C ALA A 144 21.86 -7.05 1.11
N PHE A 145 21.58 -6.07 0.25
CA PHE A 145 21.57 -4.65 0.62
C PHE A 145 20.56 -4.37 1.73
N LEU A 146 19.31 -4.80 1.58
CA LEU A 146 18.26 -4.58 2.58
C LEU A 146 18.57 -5.32 3.88
N GLU A 147 19.04 -6.57 3.84
CA GLU A 147 19.43 -7.33 5.04
C GLU A 147 20.49 -6.57 5.87
N ASP A 148 21.53 -6.05 5.21
CA ASP A 148 22.60 -5.25 5.85
C ASP A 148 22.06 -3.95 6.46
N LYS A 149 21.32 -3.14 5.67
CA LYS A 149 20.86 -1.83 6.13
C LYS A 149 19.79 -1.92 7.20
N LEU A 150 18.83 -2.84 7.06
CA LEU A 150 17.75 -3.01 8.04
C LEU A 150 18.29 -3.55 9.37
N SER A 151 19.28 -4.45 9.34
CA SER A 151 19.97 -4.90 10.56
C SER A 151 20.70 -3.76 11.26
N THR A 152 21.42 -2.93 10.49
CA THR A 152 22.07 -1.71 11.01
C THR A 152 21.06 -0.75 11.66
N LEU A 153 19.89 -0.58 11.02
CA LEU A 153 18.79 0.25 11.50
C LEU A 153 17.93 -0.44 12.58
N GLY A 154 18.34 -1.61 13.06
CA GLY A 154 17.80 -2.24 14.25
C GLY A 154 16.52 -3.04 14.05
N LEU A 155 16.09 -3.34 12.83
CA LEU A 155 15.00 -4.28 12.60
C LEU A 155 15.42 -5.69 13.03
N SER A 156 14.48 -6.44 13.62
CA SER A 156 14.68 -7.86 13.87
C SER A 156 14.63 -8.66 12.56
N GLU A 157 15.14 -9.90 12.56
CA GLU A 157 15.08 -10.77 11.38
C GLU A 157 13.64 -10.95 10.86
N ARG A 158 12.66 -11.05 11.77
CA ARG A 158 11.24 -11.15 11.42
C ARG A 158 10.74 -9.90 10.71
N GLU A 159 11.00 -8.73 11.28
CA GLU A 159 10.55 -7.45 10.71
C GLU A 159 11.25 -7.17 9.37
N ALA A 160 12.56 -7.45 9.29
CA ALA A 160 13.32 -7.31 8.05
C ALA A 160 12.82 -8.26 6.96
N ALA A 161 12.47 -9.50 7.29
CA ALA A 161 11.88 -10.43 6.33
C ALA A 161 10.54 -9.93 5.78
N GLU A 162 9.66 -9.39 6.63
CA GLU A 162 8.39 -8.81 6.19
C GLU A 162 8.61 -7.55 5.31
N PHE A 163 9.54 -6.69 5.70
CA PHE A 163 9.95 -5.52 4.92
C PHE A 163 10.45 -5.94 3.52
N ILE A 164 11.41 -6.87 3.46
CA ILE A 164 12.04 -7.33 2.22
C ILE A 164 11.03 -8.04 1.33
N THR A 165 10.12 -8.83 1.91
CA THR A 165 9.05 -9.51 1.15
C THR A 165 8.16 -8.50 0.42
N PHE A 166 7.96 -7.32 0.99
CA PHE A 166 7.20 -6.25 0.35
C PHE A 166 8.07 -5.41 -0.60
N TRP A 167 9.16 -4.82 -0.12
CA TRP A 167 9.96 -3.85 -0.85
C TRP A 167 10.97 -4.47 -1.81
N GLY A 168 11.56 -5.62 -1.47
CA GLY A 168 12.60 -6.27 -2.26
C GLY A 168 12.18 -6.51 -3.71
N PRO A 169 11.05 -7.18 -3.99
CA PRO A 169 10.58 -7.39 -5.36
C PRO A 169 10.28 -6.09 -6.12
N ARG A 170 9.81 -5.05 -5.44
CA ARG A 170 9.49 -3.74 -6.05
C ARG A 170 10.74 -3.01 -6.48
N ILE A 171 11.75 -2.98 -5.61
CA ILE A 171 13.05 -2.38 -5.91
C ILE A 171 13.74 -3.17 -7.04
N ALA A 172 13.74 -4.51 -6.97
CA ALA A 172 14.40 -5.36 -7.96
C ALA A 172 13.77 -5.26 -9.36
N GLN A 173 12.44 -5.10 -9.46
CA GLN A 173 11.73 -4.95 -10.73
C GLN A 173 12.17 -3.71 -11.53
N ARG A 174 12.73 -2.70 -10.86
CA ARG A 174 13.27 -1.49 -11.51
C ARG A 174 14.59 -1.74 -12.21
N GLY A 175 15.24 -2.89 -11.99
CA GLY A 175 16.58 -3.21 -12.51
C GLY A 175 17.68 -2.47 -11.73
N ARG A 176 17.53 -1.15 -11.58
CA ARG A 176 18.45 -0.27 -10.87
C ARG A 176 17.66 0.87 -10.23
N ALA A 177 17.75 1.02 -8.91
CA ALA A 177 16.94 2.00 -8.16
C ALA A 177 17.78 2.83 -7.19
N LEU A 178 17.35 4.06 -6.91
CA LEU A 178 17.82 4.86 -5.79
C LEU A 178 16.94 4.58 -4.56
N VAL A 179 17.56 4.08 -3.49
CA VAL A 179 16.91 3.87 -2.19
C VAL A 179 17.43 4.90 -1.21
N THR A 180 16.53 5.73 -0.67
CA THR A 180 16.82 6.74 0.35
C THR A 180 16.10 6.38 1.64
N PHE A 181 16.80 6.36 2.76
CA PHE A 181 16.19 6.23 4.08
C PHE A 181 15.80 7.61 4.60
N ALA A 182 14.50 7.85 4.77
CA ALA A 182 13.90 9.15 5.08
C ALA A 182 13.07 9.11 6.38
N SER A 183 13.50 8.30 7.36
CA SER A 183 12.76 8.08 8.60
C SER A 183 12.51 9.36 9.40
N GLU A 184 13.47 10.29 9.45
CA GLU A 184 13.35 11.52 10.22
C GLU A 184 12.36 12.50 9.57
N GLU A 185 12.40 12.62 8.25
CA GLU A 185 11.43 13.39 7.45
C GLU A 185 10.03 12.85 7.63
N PHE A 186 9.87 11.54 7.44
CA PHE A 186 8.59 10.88 7.60
C PHE A 186 8.06 10.97 9.04
N ALA A 187 8.94 11.03 10.05
CA ALA A 187 8.56 11.21 11.43
C ALA A 187 7.91 12.54 11.79
N ARG A 188 8.12 13.56 10.96
CA ARG A 188 7.41 14.84 11.10
C ARG A 188 5.98 14.77 10.55
N GLN A 189 5.73 13.84 9.62
CA GLN A 189 4.45 13.69 8.94
C GLN A 189 3.52 12.67 9.61
N ALA A 190 4.07 11.63 10.25
CA ALA A 190 3.31 10.56 10.89
C ALA A 190 3.69 10.42 12.37
N VAL A 191 2.92 11.05 13.25
CA VAL A 191 3.21 11.15 14.69
C VAL A 191 2.32 10.19 15.47
N TYR A 192 2.93 9.28 16.23
CA TYR A 192 2.21 8.42 17.16
C TYR A 192 2.16 9.00 18.56
N ARG A 193 1.04 8.72 19.24
CA ARG A 193 0.89 8.89 20.68
C ARG A 193 0.39 7.58 21.28
N PHE A 194 1.04 7.14 22.36
CA PHE A 194 0.63 5.96 23.11
C PHE A 194 0.10 6.40 24.48
N THR A 195 -1.07 5.91 24.87
CA THR A 195 -1.67 6.20 26.18
C THR A 195 -2.25 4.97 26.82
N ASP A 196 -2.33 4.99 28.15
CA ASP A 196 -3.07 4.00 28.91
C ASP A 196 -4.58 4.21 28.65
N PRO A 197 -5.32 3.21 28.12
CA PRO A 197 -6.73 3.38 27.77
C PRO A 197 -7.64 3.75 28.96
N SER A 198 -7.25 3.39 30.18
CA SER A 198 -8.08 3.58 31.38
C SER A 198 -7.93 4.96 32.01
N SER A 199 -6.70 5.48 32.01
CA SER A 199 -6.32 6.73 32.68
C SER A 199 -6.04 7.88 31.72
N GLY A 200 -5.80 7.58 30.44
CA GLY A 200 -5.34 8.55 29.45
C GLY A 200 -3.89 9.00 29.65
N ALA A 201 -3.15 8.40 30.60
CA ALA A 201 -1.77 8.75 30.87
C ALA A 201 -0.87 8.42 29.67
N GLU A 202 0.06 9.31 29.35
CA GLU A 202 1.03 9.10 28.28
C GLU A 202 1.99 7.96 28.62
N ILE A 203 2.22 7.10 27.63
CA ILE A 203 3.20 6.03 27.67
C ILE A 203 4.21 6.35 26.59
N VAL A 204 5.48 6.51 26.97
CA VAL A 204 6.55 6.78 26.01
C VAL A 204 7.33 5.48 25.83
N PRO A 205 7.46 4.94 24.60
CA PRO A 205 8.37 3.84 24.35
C PRO A 205 9.79 4.23 24.75
N ASP A 206 10.48 3.34 25.48
CA ASP A 206 11.90 3.48 25.81
C ASP A 206 12.76 3.45 24.54
N THR A 207 12.28 2.75 23.50
CA THR A 207 12.93 2.70 22.19
C THR A 207 11.87 2.80 21.08
N PHE A 208 12.07 3.71 20.14
CA PHE A 208 11.30 3.76 18.89
C PHE A 208 12.27 3.57 17.72
N ILE A 209 12.15 2.45 17.01
CA ILE A 209 12.88 2.20 15.76
C ILE A 209 11.96 2.50 14.59
N ARG A 210 12.38 3.38 13.67
CA ARG A 210 11.62 3.72 12.48
C ARG A 210 12.48 3.59 11.23
N VAL A 211 12.01 2.82 10.26
CA VAL A 211 12.65 2.69 8.94
C VAL A 211 11.66 3.03 7.84
N TYR A 212 11.87 4.16 7.18
CA TYR A 212 11.06 4.56 6.03
C TYR A 212 11.97 4.73 4.81
N ILE A 213 11.65 4.07 3.71
CA ILE A 213 12.39 4.22 2.45
C ILE A 213 11.61 5.01 1.40
N VAL A 214 12.34 5.75 0.59
CA VAL A 214 11.87 6.28 -0.69
C VAL A 214 12.59 5.48 -1.78
N VAL A 215 11.82 4.88 -2.68
CA VAL A 215 12.32 4.16 -3.85
C VAL A 215 12.04 5.00 -5.08
N GLY A 216 13.08 5.34 -5.83
CA GLY A 216 12.94 6.09 -7.08
C GLY A 216 13.96 5.66 -8.12
N ASP A 217 13.95 6.36 -9.25
CA ASP A 217 14.87 6.09 -10.35
C ASP A 217 16.32 6.37 -9.95
N ALA A 218 17.22 5.48 -10.40
CA ALA A 218 18.64 5.67 -10.18
C ALA A 218 19.17 6.82 -11.04
N PRO A 219 19.84 7.82 -10.46
CA PRO A 219 20.40 8.92 -11.23
C PRO A 219 21.50 8.45 -12.17
N GLN A 220 21.69 9.19 -13.27
CA GLN A 220 22.81 8.98 -14.20
C GLN A 220 24.14 9.46 -13.60
N THR A 221 24.09 10.47 -12.74
CA THR A 221 25.25 10.99 -12.02
C THR A 221 25.39 10.33 -10.66
N ALA A 222 26.60 10.38 -10.09
CA ALA A 222 26.81 9.92 -8.73
C ALA A 222 25.92 10.68 -7.74
N VAL A 223 25.26 9.92 -6.86
CA VAL A 223 24.51 10.45 -5.71
C VAL A 223 25.37 10.31 -4.46
N ARG A 224 25.18 11.22 -3.51
CA ARG A 224 25.86 11.14 -2.22
C ARG A 224 25.28 9.98 -1.41
N GLU A 225 26.16 9.09 -0.96
CA GLU A 225 25.75 7.96 -0.11
C GLU A 225 25.35 8.44 1.30
N GLN A 226 24.28 7.87 1.84
CA GLN A 226 23.82 8.17 3.20
C GLN A 226 24.72 7.53 4.25
N LYS A 227 24.91 8.23 5.36
CA LYS A 227 25.54 7.68 6.57
C LYS A 227 24.44 7.27 7.53
N LEU A 228 24.11 5.98 7.53
CA LEU A 228 23.14 5.45 8.47
C LEU A 228 23.77 5.30 9.84
N VAL A 229 23.06 5.77 10.87
CA VAL A 229 23.46 5.61 12.27
C VAL A 229 22.85 4.30 12.78
N PRO A 230 23.64 3.42 13.43
CA PRO A 230 23.10 2.23 14.05
C PRO A 230 22.00 2.55 15.05
N ALA A 231 20.93 1.76 15.04
CA ALA A 231 19.82 1.96 15.96
C ALA A 231 20.23 1.79 17.43
N PRO A 232 19.53 2.45 18.36
CA PRO A 232 19.70 2.20 19.79
C PRO A 232 19.33 0.75 20.15
N ALA A 233 19.85 0.27 21.27
CA ALA A 233 19.49 -1.05 21.79
C ALA A 233 18.00 -1.09 22.17
N ARG A 234 17.32 -2.18 21.82
CA ARG A 234 15.94 -2.46 22.22
C ARG A 234 15.87 -2.70 23.72
N THR A 235 15.55 -1.65 24.47
CA THR A 235 15.41 -1.70 25.93
C THR A 235 14.01 -1.26 26.30
N GLY A 236 13.44 -1.84 27.36
CA GLY A 236 12.11 -1.46 27.84
C GLY A 236 10.99 -1.70 26.80
N PHE A 237 9.96 -0.86 26.83
CA PHE A 237 8.90 -0.87 25.82
C PHE A 237 9.47 -0.38 24.48
N THR A 238 9.50 -1.26 23.48
CA THR A 238 9.97 -0.93 22.14
C THR A 238 8.80 -0.84 21.16
N ALA A 239 8.71 0.26 20.41
CA ALA A 239 7.87 0.38 19.23
C ALA A 239 8.74 0.31 17.98
N VAL A 240 8.29 -0.41 16.95
CA VAL A 240 9.00 -0.51 15.67
C VAL A 240 8.03 -0.18 14.56
N GLU A 241 8.39 0.78 13.72
CA GLU A 241 7.68 1.05 12.48
C GLU A 241 8.60 0.85 11.29
N TRP A 242 8.08 0.21 10.24
CA TRP A 242 8.71 0.30 8.94
C TRP A 242 7.69 0.60 7.85
N GLY A 243 8.15 1.24 6.78
CA GLY A 243 7.33 1.60 5.65
C GLY A 243 8.15 2.14 4.49
N GLY A 244 7.47 2.71 3.52
CA GLY A 244 8.11 3.44 2.44
C GLY A 244 7.12 3.92 1.40
N THR A 245 7.66 4.62 0.42
CA THR A 245 6.94 5.06 -0.78
C THR A 245 7.81 4.77 -2.00
N GLU A 246 7.17 4.55 -3.14
CA GLU A 246 7.85 4.51 -4.42
C GLU A 246 7.32 5.61 -5.35
N ARG A 247 8.18 6.04 -6.27
CA ARG A 247 7.87 7.02 -7.32
C ARG A 247 8.45 6.60 -8.65
#